data_AF-A0A1F9QHC8-F1
#
_entry.id   AF-A0A1F9QHC8-F1
#
_cell.length_a   1.000
_cell.length_b   1.000
_cell.length_c   1.000
_cell.angle_alpha   90.00
_cell.angle_beta   90.00
_cell.angle_gamma   90.00
#
_symmetry.space_group_name_H-M   'P 1'
#
loop_
_entity.id
_entity.type
_entity.pdbx_description
1 polymer ?
#
loop_
_entity_poly.entity_id
_entity_poly.type
_entity_poly.pdbx_seq_one_letter_code
_entity_poly.pdbx_strand_id
1 'polypeptide(L)'
;MKCKKIIVLALAMAAANTVAYAGDEYSVTQLPELDSQSVAVVSPPAPQKVAAPIKNFGVAVWKNSERGPREGLVFRGGTPMGEAAFKFLAELGIKTTINLRMTHTDDQQLCAANGIECLEYGVIPIPVINIVWHVDFRRAFARAAAELDAGHKIFISCQGGRHRTSALVAALTIRNAACGKAFDKEELRKHLEQSLEVFGFHNFNGKLLGSWEHEILEWVDDFEENQWLCE
;
A
#
# COMPACT_ATOMS: atom_id res chain seq x y z
N MET A 1 9.68 -62.78 13.92
CA MET A 1 8.50 -62.74 13.03
C MET A 1 8.55 -61.44 12.24
N LYS A 2 8.71 -61.53 10.92
CA LYS A 2 8.89 -60.39 10.00
C LYS A 2 7.56 -60.15 9.27
N CYS A 3 6.89 -59.02 9.53
CA CYS A 3 5.71 -58.60 8.77
C CYS A 3 6.10 -57.57 7.70
N LYS A 4 5.67 -57.86 6.47
CA LYS A 4 6.07 -57.24 5.21
C LYS A 4 5.44 -55.86 5.02
N LYS A 5 6.24 -54.91 4.51
CA LYS A 5 5.76 -53.65 3.92
C LYS A 5 5.14 -53.94 2.55
N ILE A 6 3.92 -53.48 2.32
CA ILE A 6 3.29 -53.46 0.99
C ILE A 6 3.46 -52.05 0.44
N ILE A 7 4.18 -51.94 -0.68
CA ILE A 7 4.29 -50.74 -1.50
C ILE A 7 3.29 -50.89 -2.63
N VAL A 8 2.29 -50.00 -2.72
CA VAL A 8 1.39 -49.92 -3.86
C VAL A 8 1.89 -48.79 -4.75
N LEU A 9 2.45 -49.17 -5.89
CA LEU A 9 2.88 -48.29 -6.97
C LEU A 9 1.69 -48.14 -7.95
N ALA A 10 1.08 -46.96 -8.04
CA ALA A 10 0.06 -46.70 -9.04
C ALA A 10 0.70 -45.98 -10.24
N LEU A 11 0.89 -46.74 -11.33
CA LEU A 11 1.16 -46.21 -12.67
C LEU A 11 -0.14 -45.61 -13.22
N ALA A 12 -0.18 -44.30 -13.49
CA ALA A 12 -1.20 -43.71 -14.34
C ALA A 12 -0.63 -43.57 -15.76
N MET A 13 -1.21 -44.33 -16.70
CA MET A 13 -0.86 -44.28 -18.11
C MET A 13 -1.49 -43.03 -18.77
N ALA A 14 -0.67 -42.38 -19.61
CA ALA A 14 -1.07 -41.29 -20.47
C ALA A 14 -2.00 -41.79 -21.59
N ALA A 15 -3.10 -41.08 -21.81
CA ALA A 15 -3.89 -41.16 -23.04
C ALA A 15 -3.66 -39.87 -23.83
N ALA A 16 -2.86 -39.96 -24.90
CA ALA A 16 -2.71 -38.89 -25.87
C ALA A 16 -3.86 -39.01 -26.89
N ASN A 17 -4.82 -38.09 -26.81
CA ASN A 17 -5.83 -37.91 -27.85
C ASN A 17 -5.26 -36.99 -28.93
N THR A 18 -4.92 -37.54 -30.08
CA THR A 18 -4.64 -36.79 -31.30
C THR A 18 -5.96 -36.37 -31.95
N VAL A 19 -6.33 -35.09 -31.80
CA VAL A 19 -7.41 -34.48 -32.59
C VAL A 19 -6.78 -33.88 -33.84
N ALA A 20 -7.15 -34.42 -34.99
CA ALA A 20 -6.85 -33.83 -36.28
C ALA A 20 -7.72 -32.57 -36.46
N TYR A 21 -7.10 -31.40 -36.52
CA TYR A 21 -7.76 -30.16 -36.90
C TYR A 21 -7.73 -30.02 -38.42
N ALA A 22 -8.92 -29.94 -39.02
CA ALA A 22 -9.12 -29.54 -40.40
C ALA A 22 -8.71 -28.07 -40.55
N GLY A 23 -7.97 -27.77 -41.62
CA GLY A 23 -7.57 -26.42 -41.96
C GLY A 23 -8.73 -25.65 -42.56
N ASP A 24 -9.23 -24.68 -41.80
CA ASP A 24 -10.01 -23.57 -42.35
C ASP A 24 -9.04 -22.43 -42.67
N GLU A 25 -8.97 -22.05 -43.94
CA GLU A 25 -8.31 -20.84 -44.42
C GLU A 25 -9.03 -19.61 -43.84
N TYR A 26 -8.54 -19.11 -42.71
CA TYR A 26 -8.98 -17.83 -42.18
C TYR A 26 -8.35 -16.69 -42.98
N SER A 27 -9.20 -16.01 -43.74
CA SER A 27 -8.93 -14.71 -44.33
C SER A 27 -8.44 -13.75 -43.23
N VAL A 28 -7.20 -13.26 -43.36
CA VAL A 28 -6.59 -12.27 -42.48
C VAL A 28 -7.42 -10.99 -42.55
N THR A 29 -8.37 -10.86 -41.63
CA THR A 29 -9.09 -9.61 -41.41
C THR A 29 -8.12 -8.73 -40.64
N GLN A 30 -7.66 -7.64 -41.26
CA GLN A 30 -6.83 -6.64 -40.58
C GLN A 30 -7.50 -6.26 -39.26
N LEU A 31 -6.82 -6.56 -38.16
CA LEU A 31 -7.16 -6.03 -36.85
C LEU A 31 -7.22 -4.50 -36.99
N PRO A 32 -8.32 -3.84 -36.58
CA PRO A 32 -8.33 -2.39 -36.52
C PRO A 32 -7.17 -1.96 -35.62
N GLU A 33 -6.31 -1.07 -36.14
CA GLU A 33 -5.34 -0.33 -35.34
C GLU A 33 -6.07 0.16 -34.09
N LEU A 34 -5.75 -0.44 -32.94
CA LEU A 34 -6.24 0.02 -31.66
C LEU A 34 -5.54 1.35 -31.44
N ASP A 35 -6.25 2.41 -31.82
CA ASP A 35 -5.89 3.80 -31.69
C ASP A 35 -5.19 3.99 -30.34
N SER A 36 -3.88 4.23 -30.39
CA SER A 36 -3.03 4.41 -29.21
C SER A 36 -3.34 5.75 -28.58
N GLN A 37 -4.54 5.88 -28.03
CA GLN A 37 -4.89 7.00 -27.17
C GLN A 37 -3.94 6.93 -25.99
N SER A 38 -3.09 7.94 -25.90
CA SER A 38 -2.23 8.17 -24.74
C SER A 38 -3.07 8.04 -23.49
N VAL A 39 -2.86 6.97 -22.72
CA VAL A 39 -3.53 6.77 -21.44
C VAL A 39 -3.22 8.01 -20.62
N ALA A 40 -4.26 8.78 -20.28
CA ALA A 40 -4.09 10.00 -19.51
C ALA A 40 -3.36 9.65 -18.21
N VAL A 41 -2.20 10.27 -18.00
CA VAL A 41 -1.46 10.15 -16.76
C VAL A 41 -2.31 10.77 -15.66
N VAL A 42 -2.72 9.96 -14.69
CA VAL A 42 -3.57 10.40 -13.59
C VAL A 42 -2.69 10.99 -12.50
N SER A 43 -2.69 12.31 -12.38
CA SER A 43 -2.02 13.03 -11.30
C SER A 43 -2.62 12.68 -9.94
N PRO A 44 -1.83 12.27 -8.93
CA PRO A 44 -2.31 12.15 -7.57
C PRO A 44 -2.77 13.54 -7.07
N PRO A 45 -3.91 13.63 -6.36
CA PRO A 45 -4.35 14.90 -5.83
C PRO A 45 -3.37 15.44 -4.79
N ALA A 46 -3.26 16.76 -4.69
CA ALA A 46 -2.37 17.40 -3.74
C ALA A 46 -2.60 16.89 -2.29
N PRO A 47 -1.51 16.66 -1.52
CA PRO A 47 -1.60 16.23 -0.14
C PRO A 47 -2.25 17.33 0.72
N GLN A 48 -3.20 16.95 1.57
CA GLN A 48 -3.96 17.89 2.40
C GLN A 48 -4.11 17.39 3.82
N LYS A 49 -3.88 18.29 4.79
CA LYS A 49 -4.31 18.08 6.18
C LYS A 49 -5.77 18.45 6.32
N VAL A 50 -6.51 17.63 7.06
CA VAL A 50 -7.93 17.86 7.34
C VAL A 50 -8.11 18.04 8.84
N ALA A 51 -8.95 18.97 9.25
CA ALA A 51 -9.28 19.17 10.65
C ALA A 51 -9.95 17.90 11.21
N ALA A 52 -9.38 17.33 12.28
CA ALA A 52 -9.81 16.08 12.88
C ALA A 52 -9.32 16.00 14.33
N PRO A 53 -9.91 15.12 15.18
CA PRO A 53 -9.41 14.85 16.53
C PRO A 53 -8.08 14.06 16.55
N ILE A 54 -7.35 14.03 15.43
CA ILE A 54 -6.12 13.26 15.23
C ILE A 54 -5.06 14.20 14.64
N LYS A 55 -3.89 14.24 15.27
CA LYS A 55 -2.78 15.08 14.82
C LYS A 55 -2.32 14.68 13.41
N ASN A 56 -2.00 15.67 12.57
CA ASN A 56 -1.49 15.42 11.21
C ASN A 56 -2.42 14.50 10.38
N PHE A 57 -3.73 14.54 10.64
CA PHE A 57 -4.71 13.76 9.91
C PHE A 57 -4.80 14.21 8.44
N GLY A 58 -4.94 13.24 7.54
CA GLY A 58 -5.13 13.49 6.12
C GLY A 58 -5.45 12.22 5.34
N VAL A 59 -5.70 12.38 4.04
CA VAL A 59 -5.95 11.29 3.10
C VAL A 59 -4.78 11.23 2.13
N ALA A 60 -4.24 10.04 1.91
CA ALA A 60 -3.11 9.81 1.02
C ALA A 60 -3.49 9.16 -0.30
N VAL A 61 -4.44 8.22 -0.26
CA VAL A 61 -4.93 7.52 -1.46
C VAL A 61 -6.43 7.69 -1.56
N TRP A 62 -6.90 8.06 -2.75
CA TRP A 62 -8.30 8.28 -3.07
C TRP A 62 -8.76 7.23 -4.07
N LYS A 63 -9.97 6.71 -3.88
CA LYS A 63 -10.68 5.89 -4.87
C LYS A 63 -11.15 6.79 -6.00
N ASN A 64 -10.88 6.38 -7.24
CA ASN A 64 -11.38 7.00 -8.46
C ASN A 64 -11.27 8.54 -8.45
N SER A 65 -10.06 9.08 -8.25
CA SER A 65 -9.83 10.54 -8.19
C SER A 65 -10.36 11.31 -9.40
N GLU A 66 -10.57 10.64 -10.53
CA GLU A 66 -10.99 11.23 -11.81
C GLU A 66 -12.49 11.08 -12.11
N ARG A 67 -13.20 10.13 -11.47
CA ARG A 67 -14.58 9.78 -11.84
C ARG A 67 -15.40 9.43 -10.61
N GLY A 68 -16.36 10.30 -10.29
CA GLY A 68 -17.31 10.13 -9.19
C GLY A 68 -16.91 10.86 -7.90
N PRO A 69 -17.65 10.65 -6.79
CA PRO A 69 -17.35 11.28 -5.51
C PRO A 69 -16.00 10.79 -4.98
N ARG A 70 -15.14 11.73 -4.55
CA ARG A 70 -13.82 11.43 -4.02
C ARG A 70 -13.95 10.72 -2.68
N GLU A 71 -13.64 9.44 -2.65
CA GLU A 71 -13.66 8.61 -1.45
C GLU A 71 -12.24 8.27 -1.01
N GLY A 72 -11.87 8.57 0.23
CA GLY A 72 -10.56 8.21 0.77
C GLY A 72 -10.44 6.72 1.05
N LEU A 73 -9.29 6.12 0.70
CA LEU A 73 -8.95 4.71 0.97
C LEU A 73 -7.86 4.58 2.03
N VAL A 74 -6.79 5.35 1.89
CA VAL A 74 -5.67 5.39 2.86
C VAL A 74 -5.72 6.70 3.61
N PHE A 75 -6.00 6.60 4.90
CA PHE A 75 -5.95 7.71 5.85
C PHE A 75 -4.66 7.63 6.65
N ARG A 76 -4.16 8.80 7.09
CA ARG A 76 -2.91 8.90 7.84
C ARG A 76 -3.04 9.85 9.02
N GLY A 77 -2.22 9.67 10.04
CA GLY A 77 -2.15 10.60 11.17
C GLY A 77 -1.22 10.17 12.30
N GLY A 78 -1.24 10.94 13.38
CA GLY A 78 -0.67 10.55 14.66
C GLY A 78 -1.49 9.46 15.34
N THR A 79 -0.99 8.94 16.46
CA THR A 79 -1.72 7.98 17.29
C THR A 79 -3.10 8.56 17.64
N PRO A 80 -4.20 7.84 17.37
CA PRO A 80 -5.52 8.24 17.83
C PRO A 80 -5.57 8.17 19.36
N MET A 81 -6.22 9.12 20.02
CA MET A 81 -6.29 9.19 21.48
C MET A 81 -7.73 9.40 21.95
N GLY A 82 -8.22 8.49 22.79
CA GLY A 82 -9.55 8.54 23.39
C GLY A 82 -10.69 8.24 22.44
N GLU A 83 -11.90 8.15 23.01
CA GLU A 83 -13.12 7.70 22.32
C GLU A 83 -13.45 8.54 21.07
N ALA A 84 -13.28 9.86 21.14
CA ALA A 84 -13.61 10.76 20.04
C ALA A 84 -12.80 10.46 18.77
N ALA A 85 -11.53 10.09 18.91
CA ALA A 85 -10.67 9.76 17.78
C ALA A 85 -11.09 8.44 17.12
N PHE A 86 -11.35 7.40 17.92
CA PHE A 86 -11.75 6.09 17.38
C PHE A 86 -13.16 6.12 16.78
N LYS A 87 -14.09 6.85 17.40
CA LYS A 87 -15.43 7.09 16.83
C LYS A 87 -15.33 7.80 15.47
N PHE A 88 -14.51 8.84 15.38
CA PHE A 88 -14.26 9.54 14.13
C PHE A 88 -13.71 8.60 13.03
N LEU A 89 -12.77 7.71 13.36
CA LEU A 89 -12.26 6.72 12.39
C LEU A 89 -13.36 5.75 11.93
N ALA A 90 -14.21 5.28 12.85
CA ALA A 90 -15.32 4.40 12.52
C ALA A 90 -16.37 5.06 11.61
N GLU A 91 -16.69 6.34 11.86
CA GLU A 91 -17.62 7.14 11.04
C GLU A 91 -17.10 7.34 9.60
N LEU A 92 -15.78 7.36 9.40
CA LEU A 92 -15.16 7.35 8.07
C LEU A 92 -15.25 5.99 7.36
N GLY A 93 -15.69 4.94 8.07
CA GLY A 93 -15.78 3.58 7.59
C GLY A 93 -14.45 2.83 7.61
N ILE A 94 -13.47 3.30 8.39
CA ILE A 94 -12.17 2.64 8.54
C ILE A 94 -12.39 1.31 9.27
N LYS A 95 -11.84 0.23 8.72
CA LYS A 95 -11.94 -1.12 9.30
C LYS A 95 -10.65 -1.57 9.96
N THR A 96 -9.52 -1.05 9.51
CA THR A 96 -8.21 -1.45 10.00
C THR A 96 -7.38 -0.22 10.32
N THR A 97 -6.76 -0.20 11.50
CA THR A 97 -5.67 0.71 11.81
C THR A 97 -4.35 -0.03 11.86
N ILE A 98 -3.30 0.62 11.37
CA ILE A 98 -1.93 0.11 11.35
C ILE A 98 -1.08 1.08 12.16
N ASN A 99 -0.63 0.63 13.33
CA ASN A 99 0.27 1.39 14.18
C ASN A 99 1.72 0.96 13.97
N LEU A 100 2.58 1.93 13.67
CA LEU A 100 4.00 1.73 13.39
C LEU A 100 4.92 1.97 14.60
N ARG A 101 4.35 2.12 15.81
CA ARG A 101 5.12 2.35 17.03
C ARG A 101 5.61 1.04 17.61
N MET A 102 6.86 1.03 18.08
CA MET A 102 7.39 -0.08 18.89
C MET A 102 6.78 -0.11 20.29
N THR A 103 6.52 1.07 20.87
CA THR A 103 5.92 1.20 22.19
C THR A 103 4.70 2.10 22.11
N HIS A 104 3.57 1.57 22.56
CA HIS A 104 2.32 2.29 22.66
C HIS A 104 1.42 1.58 23.68
N THR A 105 0.41 2.31 24.13
CA THR A 105 -0.76 1.77 24.80
C THR A 105 -1.89 1.99 23.81
N ASP A 106 -2.03 1.09 22.85
CA ASP A 106 -3.15 1.20 21.94
C ASP A 106 -4.39 0.81 22.71
N ASP A 107 -5.43 1.61 22.57
CA ASP A 107 -6.72 1.29 23.15
C ASP A 107 -7.40 0.22 22.30
N GLN A 108 -6.87 -1.01 22.34
CA GLN A 108 -7.44 -2.20 21.70
C GLN A 108 -8.93 -2.36 22.08
N GLN A 109 -9.32 -1.91 23.29
CA GLN A 109 -10.70 -1.84 23.72
C GLN A 109 -11.53 -0.82 22.91
N LEU A 110 -10.98 0.37 22.63
CA LEU A 110 -11.66 1.37 21.79
C LEU A 110 -11.72 0.92 20.33
N CYS A 111 -10.70 0.21 19.84
CA CYS A 111 -10.75 -0.42 18.52
C CYS A 111 -11.93 -1.40 18.43
N ALA A 112 -12.00 -2.35 19.37
CA ALA A 112 -13.08 -3.33 19.43
C ALA A 112 -14.46 -2.67 19.60
N ALA A 113 -14.59 -1.67 20.48
CA ALA A 113 -15.85 -0.94 20.71
C ALA A 113 -16.35 -0.20 19.46
N ASN A 114 -15.46 0.13 18.53
CA ASN A 114 -15.77 0.83 17.30
C ASN A 114 -15.75 -0.08 16.06
N GLY A 115 -15.60 -1.40 16.24
CA GLY A 115 -15.56 -2.37 15.15
C GLY A 115 -14.36 -2.18 14.21
N ILE A 116 -13.22 -1.76 14.77
CA ILE A 116 -11.96 -1.53 14.07
C ILE A 116 -10.95 -2.59 14.51
N GLU A 117 -10.25 -3.21 13.56
CA GLU A 117 -9.08 -4.05 13.80
C GLU A 117 -7.85 -3.17 14.00
N CYS A 118 -7.14 -3.34 15.11
CA CYS A 118 -5.92 -2.57 15.42
C CYS A 118 -4.69 -3.46 15.33
N LEU A 119 -3.91 -3.25 14.27
CA LEU A 119 -2.71 -4.01 13.95
C LEU A 119 -1.45 -3.22 14.29
N GLU A 120 -0.47 -3.92 14.83
CA GLU A 120 0.74 -3.33 15.38
C GLU A 120 1.98 -3.87 14.67
N TYR A 121 2.82 -2.97 14.22
CA TYR A 121 4.06 -3.26 13.52
C TYR A 121 5.15 -2.34 14.06
N GLY A 122 6.01 -2.87 14.93
CA GLY A 122 7.01 -2.08 15.62
C GLY A 122 8.13 -1.61 14.71
N VAL A 123 7.96 -0.48 14.00
CA VAL A 123 9.02 0.07 13.14
C VAL A 123 9.92 1.02 13.95
N ILE A 124 11.20 0.69 14.05
CA ILE A 124 12.21 1.54 14.68
C ILE A 124 12.86 2.44 13.62
N PRO A 125 12.83 3.77 13.79
CA PRO A 125 13.54 4.68 12.91
C PRO A 125 15.01 4.71 13.26
N ILE A 126 15.81 3.88 12.59
CA ILE A 126 17.26 3.86 12.74
C ILE A 126 17.85 4.66 11.58
N PRO A 127 18.50 5.82 11.85
CA PRO A 127 19.27 6.53 10.83
C PRO A 127 20.24 5.57 10.15
N VAL A 128 20.44 5.71 8.83
CA VAL A 128 21.36 4.90 8.00
C VAL A 128 20.95 3.46 7.67
N ILE A 129 19.86 2.94 8.25
CA ILE A 129 19.29 1.66 7.84
C ILE A 129 18.11 1.94 6.91
N ASN A 130 18.14 1.32 5.73
CA ASN A 130 17.04 1.38 4.78
C ASN A 130 15.78 0.79 5.41
N ILE A 131 14.68 1.55 5.39
CA ILE A 131 13.41 1.18 6.00
C ILE A 131 12.84 -0.10 5.37
N VAL A 132 13.11 -0.36 4.09
CA VAL A 132 12.65 -1.59 3.42
C VAL A 132 13.22 -2.87 4.05
N TRP A 133 14.38 -2.80 4.73
CA TRP A 133 14.97 -3.94 5.42
C TRP A 133 14.32 -4.22 6.78
N HIS A 134 13.44 -3.34 7.25
CA HIS A 134 12.70 -3.57 8.48
C HIS A 134 11.55 -4.56 8.21
N VAL A 135 11.65 -5.79 8.75
CA VAL A 135 10.65 -6.84 8.52
C VAL A 135 9.22 -6.41 8.85
N ASP A 136 9.03 -5.69 9.96
CA ASP A 136 7.70 -5.20 10.33
C ASP A 136 7.18 -4.08 9.41
N PHE A 137 8.07 -3.33 8.75
CA PHE A 137 7.66 -2.36 7.73
C PHE A 137 7.11 -3.09 6.49
N ARG A 138 7.82 -4.11 6.00
CA ARG A 138 7.34 -4.95 4.88
C ARG A 138 6.04 -5.67 5.21
N ARG A 139 5.90 -6.18 6.44
CA ARG A 139 4.64 -6.82 6.90
C ARG A 139 3.49 -5.82 7.02
N ALA A 140 3.75 -4.61 7.52
CA ALA A 140 2.75 -3.53 7.56
C ALA A 140 2.30 -3.13 6.15
N PHE A 141 3.26 -3.03 5.21
CA PHE A 141 2.98 -2.76 3.80
C PHE A 141 2.12 -3.85 3.16
N ALA A 142 2.55 -5.11 3.26
CA ALA A 142 1.80 -6.23 2.69
C ALA A 142 0.37 -6.31 3.26
N ARG A 143 0.19 -6.08 4.56
CA ARG A 143 -1.16 -6.03 5.15
C ARG A 143 -1.97 -4.84 4.65
N ALA A 144 -1.38 -3.66 4.59
CA ALA A 144 -2.06 -2.47 4.08
C ALA A 144 -2.49 -2.63 2.61
N ALA A 145 -1.62 -3.19 1.78
CA ALA A 145 -1.91 -3.50 0.38
C ALA A 145 -3.09 -4.49 0.27
N ALA A 146 -3.07 -5.57 1.06
CA ALA A 146 -4.17 -6.54 1.07
C ALA A 146 -5.52 -5.92 1.48
N GLU A 147 -5.54 -4.99 2.43
CA GLU A 147 -6.77 -4.26 2.80
C GLU A 147 -7.28 -3.38 1.65
N LEU A 148 -6.38 -2.71 0.94
CA LEU A 148 -6.75 -1.89 -0.22
C LEU A 148 -7.27 -2.73 -1.38
N ASP A 149 -6.64 -3.88 -1.65
CA ASP A 149 -7.08 -4.82 -2.68
C ASP A 149 -8.46 -5.41 -2.33
N ALA A 150 -8.78 -5.56 -1.04
CA ALA A 150 -10.12 -5.90 -0.54
C ALA A 150 -11.12 -4.72 -0.56
N GLY A 151 -10.68 -3.52 -0.96
CA GLY A 151 -11.50 -2.31 -0.99
C GLY A 151 -11.80 -1.71 0.38
N HIS A 152 -11.07 -2.10 1.42
CA HIS A 152 -11.24 -1.56 2.77
C HIS A 152 -10.51 -0.23 2.95
N LYS A 153 -11.07 0.59 3.86
CA LYS A 153 -10.44 1.83 4.30
C LYS A 153 -9.52 1.57 5.48
N ILE A 154 -8.30 2.10 5.41
CA ILE A 154 -7.29 1.91 6.45
C ILE A 154 -6.80 3.23 7.02
N PHE A 155 -6.36 3.20 8.27
CA PHE A 155 -5.69 4.33 8.92
C PHE A 155 -4.29 3.94 9.38
N ILE A 156 -3.28 4.70 8.93
CA ILE A 156 -1.87 4.43 9.25
C ILE A 156 -1.35 5.49 10.21
N SER A 157 -0.72 5.05 11.29
CA SER A 157 -0.22 5.96 12.31
C SER A 157 1.13 5.60 12.90
N CYS A 158 1.76 6.62 13.47
CA CYS A 158 2.85 6.51 14.42
C CYS A 158 2.64 7.61 15.47
N GLN A 159 3.59 7.86 16.38
CA GLN A 159 3.43 8.87 17.43
C GLN A 159 2.90 10.23 16.93
N GLY A 160 3.46 10.74 15.83
CA GLY A 160 3.14 12.07 15.32
C GLY A 160 2.58 12.09 13.90
N GLY A 161 2.42 10.93 13.25
CA GLY A 161 1.99 10.87 11.86
C GLY A 161 2.97 11.48 10.86
N ARG A 162 4.28 11.44 11.16
CA ARG A 162 5.35 12.05 10.37
C ARG A 162 6.16 10.96 9.68
N HIS A 163 7.34 10.61 10.18
CA HIS A 163 8.33 9.79 9.48
C HIS A 163 7.84 8.40 9.07
N ARG A 164 7.62 7.48 10.03
CA ARG A 164 7.18 6.10 9.76
C ARG A 164 5.88 6.04 8.98
N THR A 165 4.90 6.86 9.38
CA THR A 165 3.63 6.99 8.68
C THR A 165 3.82 7.45 7.24
N SER A 166 4.62 8.50 7.00
CA SER A 166 4.91 8.99 5.65
C SER A 166 5.60 7.93 4.81
N ALA A 167 6.54 7.17 5.36
CA ALA A 167 7.23 6.12 4.61
C ALA A 167 6.27 5.03 4.14
N LEU A 168 5.41 4.52 5.03
CA LEU A 168 4.45 3.49 4.65
C LEU A 168 3.38 4.03 3.70
N VAL A 169 2.92 5.27 3.94
CA VAL A 169 1.98 5.95 3.06
C VAL A 169 2.57 6.17 1.67
N ALA A 170 3.83 6.60 1.57
CA ALA A 170 4.50 6.81 0.29
C ALA A 170 4.58 5.50 -0.52
N ALA A 171 4.94 4.38 0.12
CA ALA A 171 4.94 3.07 -0.53
C ALA A 171 3.55 2.71 -1.10
N LEU A 172 2.47 2.95 -0.37
CA LEU A 172 1.10 2.70 -0.84
C LEU A 172 0.66 3.68 -1.93
N THR A 173 1.08 4.94 -1.85
CA THR A 173 0.83 5.93 -2.91
C THR A 173 1.52 5.51 -4.21
N ILE A 174 2.79 5.07 -4.15
CA ILE A 174 3.53 4.57 -5.31
C ILE A 174 2.83 3.34 -5.87
N ARG A 175 2.51 2.35 -5.03
CA ARG A 175 1.77 1.14 -5.44
C ARG A 175 0.51 1.51 -6.22
N ASN A 176 -0.32 2.39 -5.65
CA ASN A 176 -1.59 2.77 -6.25
C ASN A 176 -1.43 3.53 -7.58
N ALA A 177 -0.37 4.32 -7.73
CA ALA A 177 -0.10 5.11 -8.93
C ALA A 177 0.57 4.29 -10.05
N ALA A 178 1.51 3.41 -9.72
CA ALA A 178 2.45 2.82 -10.66
C ALA A 178 2.21 1.34 -10.97
N CYS A 179 1.71 0.54 -10.01
CA CYS A 179 1.62 -0.91 -10.23
C CYS A 179 0.56 -1.26 -11.27
N GLY A 180 1.00 -1.90 -12.37
CA GLY A 180 0.15 -2.29 -13.49
C GLY A 180 -0.38 -1.11 -14.33
N LYS A 181 0.21 0.09 -14.20
CA LYS A 181 -0.23 1.32 -14.85
C LYS A 181 0.94 2.07 -15.46
N ALA A 182 0.68 2.81 -16.53
CA ALA A 182 1.60 3.87 -16.95
C ALA A 182 1.49 5.04 -15.96
N PHE A 183 2.63 5.63 -15.60
CA PHE A 183 2.68 6.77 -14.68
C PHE A 183 3.85 7.70 -15.05
N ASP A 184 3.75 8.96 -14.64
CA ASP A 184 4.83 9.93 -14.77
C ASP A 184 5.67 9.92 -13.48
N LYS A 185 6.95 9.54 -13.62
CA LYS A 185 7.91 9.47 -12.50
C LYS A 185 8.15 10.84 -11.88
N GLU A 186 8.29 11.90 -12.68
CA GLU A 186 8.57 13.26 -12.19
C GLU A 186 7.38 13.79 -11.38
N GLU A 187 6.17 13.57 -11.90
CA GLU A 187 4.95 13.99 -11.21
C GLU A 187 4.75 13.23 -9.90
N LEU A 188 4.91 11.90 -9.91
CA LEU A 188 4.77 11.08 -8.72
C LEU A 188 5.83 11.46 -7.67
N ARG A 189 7.08 11.67 -8.09
CA ARG A 189 8.16 12.13 -7.21
C ARG A 189 7.81 13.46 -6.56
N LYS A 190 7.40 14.46 -7.35
CA LYS A 190 7.01 15.79 -6.85
C LYS A 190 5.84 15.71 -5.87
N HIS A 191 4.87 14.83 -6.13
CA HIS A 191 3.77 14.59 -5.20
C HIS A 191 4.28 14.03 -3.85
N LEU A 192 5.22 13.07 -3.88
CA LEU A 192 5.81 12.52 -2.66
C LEU A 192 6.59 13.58 -1.89
N GLU A 193 7.44 14.37 -2.54
CA GLU A 193 8.19 15.47 -1.92
C GLU A 193 7.24 16.44 -1.18
N GLN A 194 6.17 16.88 -1.86
CA GLN A 194 5.14 17.74 -1.25
C GLN A 194 4.44 17.07 -0.07
N SER A 195 4.16 15.77 -0.16
CA SER A 195 3.52 15.01 0.93
C SER A 195 4.44 14.90 2.14
N LEU A 196 5.73 14.62 1.93
CA LEU A 196 6.74 14.60 2.99
C LEU A 196 6.82 15.97 3.68
N GLU A 197 6.85 17.06 2.91
CA GLU A 197 6.87 18.42 3.44
C GLU A 197 5.61 18.74 4.25
N VAL A 198 4.42 18.61 3.64
CA VAL A 198 3.13 18.96 4.26
C VAL A 198 2.96 18.23 5.59
N PHE A 199 3.27 16.93 5.64
CA PHE A 199 3.11 16.15 6.86
C PHE A 199 4.30 16.25 7.83
N GLY A 200 5.25 17.13 7.55
CA GLY A 200 6.28 17.56 8.47
C GLY A 200 7.37 16.53 8.68
N PHE A 201 7.77 15.85 7.59
CA PHE A 201 8.89 14.91 7.59
C PHE A 201 10.19 15.62 7.97
N HIS A 202 10.50 16.81 7.43
CA HIS A 202 11.76 17.51 7.68
C HIS A 202 11.84 18.30 9.01
N ASN A 203 11.18 17.84 10.07
CA ASN A 203 11.34 18.45 11.39
C ASN A 203 12.73 18.12 11.99
N PHE A 204 13.05 18.63 13.19
CA PHE A 204 14.35 18.37 13.84
C PHE A 204 14.70 16.87 13.92
N ASN A 205 13.71 16.02 14.24
CA ASN A 205 13.90 14.56 14.30
C ASN A 205 14.01 13.93 12.90
N GLY A 206 13.39 14.54 11.89
CA GLY A 206 13.46 14.10 10.50
C GLY A 206 14.77 14.45 9.81
N LYS A 207 15.48 15.50 10.24
CA LYS A 207 16.85 15.77 9.76
C LYS A 207 17.80 14.60 10.02
N LEU A 208 17.61 13.89 11.14
CA LEU A 208 18.36 12.66 11.44
C LEU A 208 17.93 11.47 10.58
N LEU A 209 16.77 11.54 9.93
CA LEU A 209 16.20 10.53 9.05
C LEU A 209 16.25 10.95 7.57
N GLY A 210 17.17 11.87 7.20
CA GLY A 210 17.32 12.30 5.80
C GLY A 210 17.61 11.13 4.84
N SER A 211 18.21 10.04 5.33
CA SER A 211 18.37 8.79 4.57
C SER A 211 17.04 8.16 4.17
N TRP A 212 16.00 8.23 5.02
CA TRP A 212 14.68 7.68 4.70
C TRP A 212 13.92 8.52 3.68
N GLU A 213 14.09 9.85 3.72
CA GLU A 213 13.53 10.71 2.67
C GLU A 213 14.13 10.35 1.32
N HIS A 214 15.47 10.23 1.25
CA HIS A 214 16.15 9.83 0.03
C HIS A 214 15.66 8.47 -0.46
N GLU A 215 15.62 7.47 0.42
CA GLU A 215 15.14 6.12 0.10
C GLU A 215 13.69 6.13 -0.42
N ILE A 216 12.79 6.90 0.20
CA ILE A 216 11.39 7.02 -0.26
C ILE A 216 11.32 7.55 -1.70
N LEU A 217 12.17 8.51 -2.04
CA LEU A 217 12.19 9.11 -3.37
C LEU A 217 12.88 8.18 -4.40
N GLU A 218 13.90 7.44 -3.99
CA GLU A 218 14.54 6.40 -4.81
C GLU A 218 13.56 5.30 -5.21
N TRP A 219 12.53 5.01 -4.40
CA TRP A 219 11.46 4.07 -4.78
C TRP A 219 10.70 4.47 -6.06
N VAL A 220 10.68 5.76 -6.41
CA VAL A 220 10.08 6.25 -7.66
C VAL A 220 11.12 6.36 -8.76
N ASP A 221 12.30 6.89 -8.44
CA ASP A 221 13.38 7.06 -9.42
C ASP A 221 13.78 5.70 -10.03
N ASP A 222 14.00 4.72 -9.14
CA ASP A 222 14.43 3.35 -9.45
C ASP A 222 13.27 2.37 -9.26
N PHE A 223 12.05 2.76 -9.67
CA PHE A 223 10.84 1.95 -9.49
C PHE A 223 10.99 0.51 -10.01
N GLU A 224 11.73 0.32 -11.11
CA GLU A 224 12.00 -0.97 -11.72
C GLU A 224 12.79 -1.91 -10.79
N GLU A 225 13.62 -1.37 -9.89
CA GLU A 225 14.36 -2.13 -8.87
C GLU A 225 13.53 -2.33 -7.59
N ASN A 226 12.39 -1.65 -7.47
CA ASN A 226 11.51 -1.65 -6.30
C ASN A 226 10.23 -2.46 -6.53
N GLN A 227 10.33 -3.60 -7.24
CA GLN A 227 9.19 -4.49 -7.57
C GLN A 227 8.39 -4.95 -6.36
N TRP A 228 9.00 -4.93 -5.18
CA TRP A 228 8.38 -5.23 -3.90
C TRP A 228 7.13 -4.40 -3.57
N LEU A 229 6.99 -3.22 -4.20
CA LEU A 229 5.83 -2.33 -4.09
C LEU A 229 4.60 -2.87 -4.83
N CYS A 230 4.80 -3.77 -5.79
CA CYS A 230 3.74 -4.34 -6.62
C CYS A 230 3.35 -5.77 -6.25
N GLU A 231 4.18 -6.44 -5.44
CA GLU A 231 3.87 -7.70 -4.75
C GLU A 231 2.71 -7.56 -3.75
#